data_AF-A0A6Q2YG61-F1
#
_entry.id   AF-A0A6Q2YG61-F1
#
_cell.length_a   1.000
_cell.length_b   1.000
_cell.length_c   1.000
_cell.angle_alpha   90.00
_cell.angle_beta   90.00
_cell.angle_gamma   90.00
#
_symmetry.space_group_name_H-M   'P 1'
#
loop_
_entity.id
_entity.type
_entity.pdbx_description
1 polymer ?
#
loop_
_entity_poly.entity_id
_entity_poly.type
_entity_poly.pdbx_seq_one_letter_code
_entity_poly.pdbx_strand_id
1 'polypeptide(L)'
;MKKSQCLLHQKLFLDDVSCLIMCVITTVCVFCVMAESRCDKVMDTFSGCALCLPNLTQLSSCCCFGQHRPPLCIEIKPKCGFLPSSRHVTKEIKSKVCRFCMHQHFKVTSGKWKRLSRYCPLDLFSGNKQRMYLAIKHLIEEPQNNFKIFKGGECIYSCKDDADVLQDLDELAQHLRPYFLPSGSLINGHQASKVVLNELIQVLMSALLSSWDCPRTVEPRKTHLPEGRVTCEASILHRDLLWNGNHCLPKDCVLAKILGTQMHDNLDIEGLNPLFRRVEQHLQDFPKESRLQIDGPYDESFLEKVQNCPAEDDGSIEYAVGKVHQYRVAMTAKDCSIMIAIAPCGEDDGLDQNLEIQPAKPRFSYSVSILDLDPKPYDSIPHQSRLDAKILNYYLRSTQPNHQEVDNLELTNPGLFLGRDREDCTLVFHPV
;
A
#
# COMPACT_ATOMS: atom_id res chain seq x y z
N MET A 1 24.51 -25.51 28.86
CA MET A 1 24.62 -25.04 27.47
C MET A 1 23.42 -25.55 26.68
N LYS A 2 22.68 -24.62 26.07
CA LYS A 2 21.61 -24.75 25.05
C LYS A 2 20.53 -25.83 25.25
N LYS A 3 19.41 -25.41 25.83
CA LYS A 3 18.08 -26.03 25.63
C LYS A 3 17.47 -25.48 24.33
N SER A 4 17.03 -26.40 23.48
CA SER A 4 16.16 -26.16 22.33
C SER A 4 14.71 -26.41 22.78
N GLN A 5 13.82 -25.43 22.67
CA GLN A 5 12.35 -25.58 22.82
C GLN A 5 11.77 -25.47 21.40
N CYS A 6 11.34 -26.58 20.77
CA CYS A 6 9.97 -27.09 20.78
C CYS A 6 8.89 -26.04 20.47
N LEU A 7 8.57 -25.87 19.18
CA LEU A 7 7.29 -25.33 18.72
C LEU A 7 6.29 -26.48 18.63
N LEU A 8 5.38 -26.52 19.61
CA LEU A 8 4.33 -27.51 19.75
C LEU A 8 3.20 -27.17 18.75
N HIS A 9 2.95 -28.06 17.78
CA HIS A 9 1.74 -28.03 16.96
C HIS A 9 0.55 -28.37 17.87
N GLN A 10 -0.22 -27.35 18.29
CA GLN A 10 -1.46 -27.56 19.01
C GLN A 10 -2.63 -27.52 18.03
N LYS A 11 -3.05 -28.70 17.57
CA LYS A 11 -4.31 -28.89 16.83
C LYS A 11 -5.45 -28.78 17.85
N LEU A 12 -6.22 -27.70 17.82
CA LEU A 12 -7.45 -27.58 18.59
C LEU A 12 -8.53 -28.41 17.86
N PHE A 13 -8.90 -29.55 18.41
CA PHE A 13 -10.14 -30.25 18.04
C PHE A 13 -11.26 -29.65 18.89
N LEU A 14 -12.15 -28.90 18.27
CA LEU A 14 -13.43 -28.47 18.82
C LEU A 14 -14.52 -29.40 18.25
N ASP A 15 -15.43 -29.88 19.10
CA ASP A 15 -16.50 -30.82 18.71
C ASP A 15 -17.33 -30.32 17.50
N ASP A 16 -17.68 -31.25 16.58
CA ASP A 16 -18.25 -30.97 15.25
C ASP A 16 -19.48 -30.04 15.25
N VAL A 17 -20.38 -30.18 16.23
CA VAL A 17 -21.62 -29.37 16.29
C VAL A 17 -21.34 -27.93 16.75
N SER A 18 -20.44 -27.78 17.73
CA SER A 18 -20.02 -26.47 18.24
C SER A 18 -19.22 -25.71 17.18
N CYS A 19 -18.39 -26.42 16.40
CA CYS A 19 -17.61 -25.86 15.30
C CYS A 19 -18.51 -25.41 14.15
N LEU A 20 -19.57 -26.16 13.80
CA LEU A 20 -20.53 -25.77 12.79
C LEU A 20 -21.34 -24.52 13.20
N ILE A 21 -21.81 -24.45 14.45
CA ILE A 21 -22.53 -23.29 14.97
C ILE A 21 -21.62 -22.06 15.01
N MET A 22 -20.37 -22.18 15.48
CA MET A 22 -19.39 -21.10 15.44
C MET A 22 -19.09 -20.67 14.00
N CYS A 23 -18.91 -21.61 13.07
CA CYS A 23 -18.64 -21.31 11.66
C CYS A 23 -19.81 -20.57 11.01
N VAL A 24 -21.05 -21.00 11.27
CA VAL A 24 -22.26 -20.32 10.77
C VAL A 24 -22.40 -18.93 11.38
N ILE A 25 -22.21 -18.78 12.69
CA ILE A 25 -22.27 -17.47 13.37
C ILE A 25 -21.18 -16.54 12.84
N THR A 26 -19.92 -17.00 12.72
CA THR A 26 -18.83 -16.20 12.18
C THR A 26 -19.06 -15.83 10.72
N THR A 27 -19.55 -16.76 9.90
CA THR A 27 -19.86 -16.50 8.49
C THR A 27 -20.96 -15.46 8.37
N VAL A 28 -22.07 -15.63 9.10
CA VAL A 28 -23.18 -14.67 9.12
C VAL A 28 -22.72 -13.31 9.65
N CYS A 29 -21.97 -13.27 10.76
CA CYS A 29 -21.42 -12.04 11.30
C CYS A 29 -20.50 -11.34 10.30
N VAL A 30 -19.63 -12.07 9.61
CA VAL A 30 -18.73 -11.48 8.60
C VAL A 30 -19.49 -10.98 7.39
N PHE A 31 -20.50 -11.71 6.90
CA PHE A 31 -21.38 -11.20 5.84
C PHE A 31 -22.12 -9.92 6.28
N CYS A 32 -22.55 -9.84 7.55
CA CYS A 32 -23.21 -8.64 8.08
C CYS A 32 -22.27 -7.42 8.23
N VAL A 33 -20.96 -7.61 8.35
CA VAL A 33 -19.97 -6.50 8.48
C VAL A 33 -19.08 -6.32 7.25
N MET A 34 -19.21 -7.17 6.24
CA MET A 34 -18.48 -7.02 4.97
C MET A 34 -19.04 -5.84 4.19
N ALA A 35 -18.15 -5.04 3.61
CA ALA A 35 -18.54 -4.05 2.62
C ALA A 35 -19.24 -4.74 1.45
N GLU A 36 -20.33 -4.16 0.95
CA GLU A 36 -21.18 -4.73 -0.10
C GLU A 36 -20.36 -5.13 -1.35
N SER A 37 -19.33 -4.33 -1.68
CA SER A 37 -18.38 -4.59 -2.77
C SER A 37 -17.52 -5.87 -2.63
N ARG A 38 -17.59 -6.56 -1.49
CA ARG A 38 -16.86 -7.80 -1.20
C ARG A 38 -17.77 -9.01 -1.00
N CYS A 39 -19.09 -8.83 -0.98
CA CYS A 39 -20.04 -9.92 -0.76
C CYS A 39 -20.03 -10.97 -1.88
N ASP A 40 -19.57 -10.61 -3.08
CA ASP A 40 -19.38 -11.55 -4.19
C ASP A 40 -18.22 -12.54 -3.96
N LYS A 41 -17.39 -12.32 -2.93
CA LYS A 41 -16.30 -13.22 -2.56
C LYS A 41 -16.74 -14.17 -1.46
N VAL A 42 -16.59 -15.46 -1.73
CA VAL A 42 -16.96 -16.53 -0.81
C VAL A 42 -15.88 -16.66 0.28
N MET A 43 -16.28 -16.65 1.53
CA MET A 43 -15.44 -17.07 2.65
C MET A 43 -15.23 -18.57 2.59
N ASP A 44 -14.00 -19.04 2.82
CA ASP A 44 -13.74 -20.48 2.94
C ASP A 44 -14.33 -21.03 4.24
N THR A 45 -15.51 -21.64 4.13
CA THR A 45 -16.22 -22.30 5.23
C THR A 45 -15.97 -23.81 5.27
N PHE A 46 -15.28 -24.38 4.25
CA PHE A 46 -15.17 -25.82 4.07
C PHE A 46 -13.81 -26.39 4.48
N SER A 47 -12.71 -25.64 4.34
CA SER A 47 -11.39 -26.17 4.68
C SER A 47 -11.17 -26.42 6.17
N GLY A 48 -11.94 -25.73 7.03
CA GLY A 48 -11.74 -25.74 8.49
C GLY A 48 -10.37 -25.21 8.93
N CYS A 49 -9.65 -24.52 8.05
CA CYS A 49 -8.30 -24.03 8.28
C CYS A 49 -8.26 -22.50 8.20
N ALA A 50 -7.44 -21.87 9.05
CA ALA A 50 -7.21 -20.42 9.03
C ALA A 50 -5.77 -20.10 9.45
N LEU A 51 -5.26 -18.94 9.02
CA LEU A 51 -3.99 -18.40 9.49
C LEU A 51 -4.23 -17.56 10.75
N CYS A 52 -3.69 -18.00 11.88
CA CYS A 52 -3.69 -17.23 13.12
C CYS A 52 -2.51 -16.24 13.11
N LEU A 53 -2.81 -14.95 13.01
CA LEU A 53 -1.83 -13.86 12.99
C LEU A 53 -2.02 -12.94 14.21
N PRO A 54 -0.95 -12.31 14.71
CA PRO A 54 -1.08 -11.35 15.80
C PRO A 54 -1.91 -10.14 15.36
N ASN A 55 -2.80 -9.66 16.24
CA ASN A 55 -3.54 -8.44 15.97
C ASN A 55 -2.64 -7.21 16.19
N LEU A 56 -2.05 -6.71 15.11
CA LEU A 56 -1.14 -5.56 15.15
C LEU A 56 -1.83 -4.24 15.51
N THR A 57 -3.16 -4.18 15.51
CA THR A 57 -3.91 -3.01 15.98
C THR A 57 -3.99 -2.91 17.50
N GLN A 58 -3.60 -3.98 18.19
CA GLN A 58 -3.58 -4.10 19.65
C GLN A 58 -2.14 -4.38 20.09
N LEU A 59 -1.35 -3.33 20.34
CA LEU A 59 0.03 -3.53 20.80
C LEU A 59 0.04 -4.19 22.19
N SER A 60 0.58 -5.40 22.29
CA SER A 60 0.80 -6.08 23.59
C SER A 60 2.23 -5.92 24.13
N SER A 61 3.20 -5.45 23.33
CA SER A 61 4.62 -5.73 23.57
C SER A 61 5.48 -4.55 24.04
N CYS A 62 4.89 -3.42 24.44
CA CYS A 62 5.67 -2.33 25.00
C CYS A 62 5.27 -2.11 26.46
N CYS A 63 5.87 -2.91 27.33
CA CYS A 63 5.68 -2.91 28.79
C CYS A 63 6.23 -1.66 29.49
N CYS A 64 6.40 -0.53 28.78
CA CYS A 64 6.92 0.73 29.33
C CYS A 64 5.80 1.75 29.59
N PHE A 65 4.53 1.42 29.34
CA PHE A 65 3.44 2.40 29.38
C PHE A 65 2.60 2.26 30.64
N GLY A 66 3.01 2.99 31.67
CA GLY A 66 2.04 3.50 32.64
C GLY A 66 1.03 4.41 31.92
N GLN A 67 -0.26 4.11 32.10
CA GLN A 67 -1.47 4.91 31.82
C GLN A 67 -2.25 4.74 30.47
N HIS A 68 -3.42 4.08 30.62
CA HIS A 68 -4.79 4.42 30.21
C HIS A 68 -5.21 4.75 28.75
N ARG A 69 -4.34 4.91 27.75
CA ARG A 69 -4.78 5.26 26.38
C ARG A 69 -4.54 4.14 25.35
N PRO A 70 -5.55 3.78 24.53
CA PRO A 70 -5.37 2.76 23.51
C PRO A 70 -4.39 3.24 22.42
N PRO A 71 -3.59 2.34 21.83
CA PRO A 71 -2.68 2.70 20.74
C PRO A 71 -3.46 3.18 19.51
N LEU A 72 -2.83 4.06 18.73
CA LEU A 72 -3.30 4.44 17.40
C LEU A 72 -2.53 3.62 16.36
N CYS A 73 -3.23 3.00 15.43
CA CYS A 73 -2.62 2.21 14.36
C CYS A 73 -3.01 2.78 13.00
N ILE A 74 -2.04 2.98 12.13
CA ILE A 74 -2.20 3.58 10.82
C ILE A 74 -1.79 2.57 9.77
N GLU A 75 -2.70 2.20 8.88
CA GLU A 75 -2.44 1.32 7.73
C GLU A 75 -2.25 2.17 6.48
N ILE A 76 -1.11 1.99 5.78
CA ILE A 76 -0.78 2.66 4.52
C ILE A 76 -0.54 1.62 3.44
N LYS A 77 -1.22 1.72 2.28
CA LYS A 77 -0.85 0.95 1.07
C LYS A 77 -0.03 1.84 0.14
N PRO A 78 1.31 1.75 0.15
CA PRO A 78 2.18 2.76 -0.47
C PRO A 78 2.27 2.65 -2.00
N LYS A 79 1.83 1.52 -2.58
CA LYS A 79 1.89 1.26 -4.02
C LYS A 79 3.33 1.30 -4.57
N CYS A 80 3.48 1.36 -5.89
CA CYS A 80 4.77 1.25 -6.58
C CYS A 80 5.56 2.57 -6.50
N GLY A 81 6.72 2.55 -5.85
CA GLY A 81 7.55 3.73 -5.57
C GLY A 81 8.54 4.16 -6.65
N PHE A 82 8.57 3.49 -7.80
CA PHE A 82 9.46 3.81 -8.92
C PHE A 82 8.73 3.89 -10.26
N LEU A 83 9.40 4.48 -11.26
CA LEU A 83 8.99 4.49 -12.66
C LEU A 83 9.77 3.42 -13.44
N PRO A 84 9.11 2.63 -14.30
CA PRO A 84 9.82 1.67 -15.14
C PRO A 84 10.81 2.38 -16.09
N SER A 85 12.06 1.90 -16.12
CA SER A 85 13.14 2.39 -16.98
C SER A 85 13.62 1.36 -18.01
N SER A 86 12.98 0.19 -18.05
CA SER A 86 13.31 -0.92 -18.95
C SER A 86 13.24 -0.51 -20.42
N ARG A 87 14.20 -0.96 -21.23
CA ARG A 87 14.19 -0.82 -22.70
C ARG A 87 12.99 -1.49 -23.37
N HIS A 88 12.30 -2.39 -22.66
CA HIS A 88 11.14 -3.12 -23.17
C HIS A 88 9.83 -2.32 -23.07
N VAL A 89 9.86 -1.15 -22.42
CA VAL A 89 8.71 -0.25 -22.31
C VAL A 89 8.44 0.43 -23.65
N THR A 90 7.28 0.16 -24.25
CA THR A 90 6.92 0.71 -25.57
C THR A 90 6.38 2.14 -25.54
N LYS A 91 5.79 2.56 -24.41
CA LYS A 91 5.17 3.88 -24.26
C LYS A 91 5.96 4.76 -23.30
N GLU A 92 6.47 5.88 -23.80
CA GLU A 92 7.28 6.84 -23.02
C GLU A 92 6.53 7.38 -21.79
N ILE A 93 5.19 7.45 -21.81
CA ILE A 93 4.42 7.93 -20.66
C ILE A 93 4.67 7.09 -19.38
N LYS A 94 5.00 5.80 -19.51
CA LYS A 94 5.30 4.92 -18.38
C LYS A 94 6.56 5.34 -17.62
N SER A 95 7.52 5.97 -18.28
CA SER A 95 8.74 6.48 -17.65
C SER A 95 8.59 7.92 -17.14
N LYS A 96 7.40 8.53 -17.30
CA LYS A 96 7.07 9.91 -16.90
C LYS A 96 6.02 9.97 -15.79
N VAL A 97 5.02 9.12 -15.84
CA VAL A 97 3.88 9.10 -14.91
C VAL A 97 3.76 7.74 -14.24
N CYS A 98 3.61 7.74 -12.92
CA CYS A 98 3.58 6.51 -12.16
C CYS A 98 2.29 5.71 -12.39
N ARG A 99 2.39 4.40 -12.20
CA ARG A 99 1.27 3.46 -12.39
C ARG A 99 0.05 3.81 -11.54
N PHE A 100 0.25 4.33 -10.33
CA PHE A 100 -0.86 4.76 -9.45
C PHE A 100 -1.61 5.95 -10.03
N CYS A 101 -0.90 7.02 -10.41
CA CYS A 101 -1.50 8.23 -10.98
C CYS A 101 -2.29 7.90 -12.26
N MET A 102 -1.73 7.11 -13.18
CA MET A 102 -2.47 6.67 -14.37
C MET A 102 -3.73 5.86 -14.01
N HIS A 103 -3.63 4.97 -13.03
CA HIS A 103 -4.75 4.13 -12.59
C HIS A 103 -5.87 4.94 -11.92
N GLN A 104 -5.55 6.07 -11.26
CA GLN A 104 -6.57 6.92 -10.64
C GLN A 104 -7.60 7.39 -11.68
N HIS A 105 -7.17 7.82 -12.87
CA HIS A 105 -8.07 8.21 -13.96
C HIS A 105 -9.02 7.08 -14.35
N PHE A 106 -8.50 5.87 -14.53
CA PHE A 106 -9.31 4.70 -14.86
C PHE A 106 -10.30 4.34 -13.74
N LYS A 107 -9.88 4.40 -12.46
CA LYS A 107 -10.75 4.08 -11.32
C LYS A 107 -11.87 5.09 -11.12
N VAL A 108 -11.61 6.37 -11.38
CA VAL A 108 -12.64 7.39 -11.24
C VAL A 108 -13.70 7.26 -12.32
N THR A 109 -13.29 7.10 -13.58
CA THR A 109 -14.28 6.97 -14.66
C THR A 109 -15.00 5.63 -14.67
N SER A 110 -14.37 4.55 -14.17
CA SER A 110 -15.09 3.29 -13.95
C SER A 110 -16.05 3.31 -12.75
N GLY A 111 -16.19 4.46 -12.07
CA GLY A 111 -17.08 4.62 -10.92
C GLY A 111 -16.58 3.97 -9.64
N LYS A 112 -15.36 3.39 -9.63
CA LYS A 112 -14.77 2.78 -8.44
C LYS A 112 -14.44 3.81 -7.36
N TRP A 113 -14.04 5.01 -7.76
CA TRP A 113 -13.82 6.14 -6.85
C TRP A 113 -14.50 7.38 -7.41
N LYS A 114 -15.01 8.25 -6.56
CA LYS A 114 -15.69 9.47 -7.02
C LYS A 114 -14.71 10.60 -7.36
N ARG A 115 -13.54 10.61 -6.71
CA ARG A 115 -12.54 11.69 -6.81
C ARG A 115 -11.14 11.13 -7.06
N LEU A 116 -10.34 11.93 -7.78
CA LEU A 116 -8.93 11.63 -8.01
C LEU A 116 -8.12 11.93 -6.74
N SER A 117 -7.37 10.95 -6.26
CA SER A 117 -6.38 11.19 -5.20
C SER A 117 -5.17 11.93 -5.75
N ARG A 118 -4.71 12.96 -5.05
CA ARG A 118 -3.47 13.70 -5.33
C ARG A 118 -2.23 12.98 -4.81
N TYR A 119 -2.40 11.83 -4.16
CA TYR A 119 -1.30 11.01 -3.67
C TYR A 119 -0.45 10.50 -4.83
N CYS A 120 0.87 10.60 -4.69
CA CYS A 120 1.84 10.01 -5.61
C CYS A 120 2.83 9.15 -4.81
N PRO A 121 2.97 7.85 -5.11
CA PRO A 121 3.93 6.98 -4.46
C PRO A 121 5.37 7.50 -4.52
N LEU A 122 5.79 8.05 -5.67
CA LEU A 122 7.16 8.58 -5.82
C LEU A 122 7.47 9.71 -4.82
N ASP A 123 6.46 10.45 -4.36
CA ASP A 123 6.65 11.48 -3.33
C ASP A 123 6.87 10.87 -1.95
N LEU A 124 6.15 9.78 -1.63
CA LEU A 124 6.33 9.04 -0.38
C LEU A 124 7.69 8.32 -0.33
N PHE A 125 8.13 7.72 -1.44
CA PHE A 125 9.41 7.02 -1.56
C PHE A 125 10.60 7.96 -1.86
N SER A 126 10.40 9.28 -1.84
CA SER A 126 11.45 10.22 -2.25
C SER A 126 12.57 10.41 -1.22
N GLY A 127 12.31 10.16 0.07
CA GLY A 127 13.20 10.59 1.15
C GLY A 127 13.27 12.11 1.36
N ASN A 128 12.61 12.91 0.51
CA ASN A 128 12.47 14.35 0.69
C ASN A 128 11.29 14.62 1.64
N LYS A 129 11.57 15.24 2.78
CA LYS A 129 10.58 15.49 3.84
C LYS A 129 9.36 16.28 3.36
N GLN A 130 9.53 17.25 2.46
CA GLN A 130 8.41 18.05 1.95
C GLN A 130 7.50 17.24 1.04
N ARG A 131 8.08 16.47 0.11
CA ARG A 131 7.33 15.55 -0.77
C ARG A 131 6.60 14.49 0.04
N MET A 132 7.26 13.88 1.03
CA MET A 132 6.65 12.88 1.91
C MET A 132 5.49 13.47 2.72
N TYR A 133 5.67 14.67 3.28
CA TYR A 133 4.62 15.37 4.02
C TYR A 133 3.36 15.55 3.15
N LEU A 134 3.51 16.01 1.91
CA LEU A 134 2.39 16.17 0.98
C LEU A 134 1.78 14.84 0.56
N ALA A 135 2.59 13.80 0.35
CA ALA A 135 2.09 12.47 0.03
C ALA A 135 1.17 11.94 1.14
N ILE A 136 1.59 12.04 2.40
CA ILE A 136 0.78 11.61 3.55
C ILE A 136 -0.44 12.53 3.73
N LYS A 137 -0.28 13.84 3.52
CA LYS A 137 -1.42 14.77 3.53
C LYS A 137 -2.48 14.39 2.50
N HIS A 138 -2.10 14.08 1.26
CA HIS A 138 -3.02 13.66 0.22
C HIS A 138 -3.64 12.28 0.49
N LEU A 139 -2.94 11.38 1.19
CA LEU A 139 -3.52 10.13 1.70
C LEU A 139 -4.58 10.38 2.78
N ILE A 140 -4.38 11.38 3.64
CA ILE A 140 -5.40 11.76 4.63
C ILE A 140 -6.60 12.41 3.94
N GLU A 141 -6.38 13.34 3.00
CA GLU A 141 -7.46 14.05 2.29
C GLU A 141 -8.34 13.12 1.43
N GLU A 142 -7.74 12.14 0.76
CA GLU A 142 -8.45 11.18 -0.10
C GLU A 142 -7.92 9.75 0.15
N PRO A 143 -8.39 9.08 1.22
CA PRO A 143 -7.80 7.84 1.73
C PRO A 143 -8.03 6.63 0.84
N GLN A 144 -9.16 6.59 0.12
CA GLN A 144 -9.56 5.45 -0.72
C GLN A 144 -9.32 4.11 0.02
N ASN A 145 -8.68 3.13 -0.63
CA ASN A 145 -8.22 1.89 0.01
C ASN A 145 -6.74 1.92 0.39
N ASN A 146 -6.16 3.12 0.50
CA ASN A 146 -4.72 3.35 0.68
C ASN A 146 -4.35 3.85 2.08
N PHE A 147 -5.30 4.34 2.87
CA PHE A 147 -5.04 4.90 4.19
C PHE A 147 -6.18 4.59 5.16
N LYS A 148 -5.86 4.09 6.35
CA LYS A 148 -6.83 3.86 7.43
C LYS A 148 -6.21 4.17 8.79
N ILE A 149 -7.04 4.57 9.75
CA ILE A 149 -6.64 4.77 11.14
C ILE A 149 -7.54 3.95 12.06
N PHE A 150 -6.92 3.27 13.00
CA PHE A 150 -7.54 2.47 14.04
C PHE A 150 -7.18 3.01 15.42
N LYS A 151 -8.12 2.91 16.36
CA LYS A 151 -7.92 3.27 17.77
C LYS A 151 -8.44 2.12 18.64
N GLY A 152 -7.56 1.48 19.39
CA GLY A 152 -7.95 0.32 20.24
C GLY A 152 -8.52 -0.88 19.45
N GLY A 153 -8.15 -1.00 18.17
CA GLY A 153 -8.64 -2.04 17.27
C GLY A 153 -9.86 -1.66 16.43
N GLU A 154 -10.53 -0.55 16.74
CA GLU A 154 -11.67 -0.06 15.97
C GLU A 154 -11.23 0.91 14.87
N CYS A 155 -11.79 0.76 13.66
CA CYS A 155 -11.49 1.65 12.54
C CYS A 155 -12.20 3.00 12.72
N ILE A 156 -11.44 4.05 13.02
CA ILE A 156 -11.97 5.41 13.21
C ILE A 156 -11.88 6.28 11.95
N TYR A 157 -11.08 5.87 10.95
CA TYR A 157 -10.92 6.62 9.71
C TYR A 157 -10.67 5.71 8.51
N SER A 158 -11.53 5.82 7.50
CA SER A 158 -11.38 5.16 6.20
C SER A 158 -12.23 5.88 5.14
N CYS A 159 -12.14 5.47 3.88
CA CYS A 159 -13.01 5.98 2.83
C CYS A 159 -14.47 5.58 3.10
N LYS A 160 -15.36 6.57 3.31
CA LYS A 160 -16.81 6.36 3.44
C LYS A 160 -17.39 6.18 2.01
N ASP A 161 -18.30 5.22 1.83
CA ASP A 161 -18.87 4.90 0.50
C ASP A 161 -19.87 5.97 0.00
N ASP A 162 -20.42 6.79 0.93
CA ASP A 162 -21.44 7.79 0.64
C ASP A 162 -20.92 9.05 -0.08
N ALA A 163 -21.72 9.54 -1.04
CA ALA A 163 -21.28 10.38 -2.16
C ALA A 163 -20.94 11.84 -1.84
N ASP A 164 -21.49 12.41 -0.76
CA ASP A 164 -21.52 13.87 -0.59
C ASP A 164 -20.84 14.37 0.69
N VAL A 165 -20.26 13.45 1.49
CA VAL A 165 -19.58 13.82 2.74
C VAL A 165 -18.09 13.89 2.47
N LEU A 166 -17.56 15.11 2.31
CA LEU A 166 -16.13 15.37 2.47
C LEU A 166 -15.67 14.70 3.77
N GLN A 167 -14.52 14.02 3.73
CA GLN A 167 -13.94 13.41 4.93
C GLN A 167 -13.92 14.44 6.06
N ASP A 168 -14.58 14.11 7.17
CA ASP A 168 -14.65 14.99 8.32
C ASP A 168 -13.31 14.94 9.06
N LEU A 169 -12.39 15.78 8.58
CA LEU A 169 -11.07 15.93 9.18
C LEU A 169 -11.15 16.52 10.59
N ASP A 170 -12.24 17.21 10.94
CA ASP A 170 -12.47 17.74 12.27
C ASP A 170 -12.90 16.61 13.23
N GLU A 171 -13.77 15.68 12.81
CA GLU A 171 -14.08 14.44 13.55
C GLU A 171 -12.80 13.63 13.81
N LEU A 172 -11.99 13.40 12.77
CA LEU A 172 -10.71 12.72 12.93
C LEU A 172 -9.79 13.47 13.91
N ALA A 173 -9.66 14.79 13.77
CA ALA A 173 -8.83 15.59 14.65
C ALA A 173 -9.29 15.53 16.11
N GLN A 174 -10.60 15.43 16.38
CA GLN A 174 -11.13 15.23 17.73
C GLN A 174 -10.67 13.90 18.34
N HIS A 175 -10.68 12.81 17.56
CA HIS A 175 -10.17 11.51 18.02
C HIS A 175 -8.67 11.52 18.31
N LEU A 176 -7.90 12.29 17.54
CA LEU A 176 -6.44 12.38 17.62
C LEU A 176 -5.96 13.41 18.65
N ARG A 177 -6.75 14.45 18.94
CA ARG A 177 -6.37 15.57 19.84
C ARG A 177 -5.78 15.11 21.17
N PRO A 178 -6.32 14.11 21.89
CA PRO A 178 -5.75 13.66 23.15
C PRO A 178 -4.30 13.16 23.04
N TYR A 179 -3.88 12.69 21.87
CA TYR A 179 -2.54 12.14 21.65
C TYR A 179 -1.51 13.22 21.34
N PHE A 180 -1.89 14.25 20.58
CA PHE A 180 -0.95 15.26 20.06
C PHE A 180 -1.00 16.60 20.80
N LEU A 181 -2.09 16.89 21.52
CA LEU A 181 -2.27 18.12 22.30
C LEU A 181 -2.76 17.79 23.72
N PRO A 182 -1.86 17.40 24.65
CA PRO A 182 -2.20 17.28 26.07
C PRO A 182 -2.69 18.63 26.62
N SER A 183 -3.64 18.61 27.55
CA SER A 183 -4.37 19.78 28.07
C SER A 183 -3.48 20.98 28.40
N GLY A 184 -3.72 22.14 27.76
CA GLY A 184 -3.00 23.40 28.06
C GLY A 184 -2.90 24.39 26.90
N SER A 185 -3.09 23.95 25.65
CA SER A 185 -3.00 24.84 24.48
C SER A 185 -4.34 25.53 24.15
N LEU A 186 -4.42 26.84 24.42
CA LEU A 186 -5.49 27.73 23.96
C LEU A 186 -5.35 27.99 22.45
N ILE A 187 -5.92 27.12 21.62
CA ILE A 187 -5.92 27.27 20.15
C ILE A 187 -7.37 27.17 19.64
N ASN A 188 -7.74 28.09 18.74
CA ASN A 188 -9.05 28.11 18.09
C ASN A 188 -9.36 26.78 17.37
N GLY A 189 -10.62 26.34 17.36
CA GLY A 189 -11.03 24.96 16.99
C GLY A 189 -10.43 24.44 15.68
N HIS A 190 -10.62 25.15 14.56
CA HIS A 190 -10.08 24.73 13.26
C HIS A 190 -8.55 24.81 13.15
N GLN A 191 -7.91 25.76 13.84
CA GLN A 191 -6.45 25.82 13.87
C GLN A 191 -5.87 24.64 14.66
N ALA A 192 -6.57 24.18 15.70
CA ALA A 192 -6.16 23.00 16.45
C ALA A 192 -6.22 21.73 15.57
N SER A 193 -7.25 21.54 14.74
CA SER A 193 -7.35 20.38 13.84
C SER A 193 -6.15 20.28 12.88
N LYS A 194 -5.80 21.40 12.24
CA LYS A 194 -4.64 21.46 11.32
C LYS A 194 -3.33 21.13 12.03
N VAL A 195 -3.13 21.62 13.25
CA VAL A 195 -1.94 21.32 14.06
C VAL A 195 -1.86 19.83 14.39
N VAL A 196 -2.97 19.22 14.83
CA VAL A 196 -3.03 17.79 15.16
C VAL A 196 -2.68 16.92 13.95
N LEU A 197 -3.27 17.21 12.79
CA LEU A 197 -2.98 16.46 11.55
C LEU A 197 -1.52 16.65 11.11
N ASN A 198 -0.97 17.86 11.26
CA ASN A 198 0.43 18.11 10.95
C ASN A 198 1.37 17.30 11.84
N GLU A 199 1.13 17.25 13.14
CA GLU A 199 1.94 16.46 14.07
C GLU A 199 1.80 14.96 13.79
N LEU A 200 0.60 14.46 13.46
CA LEU A 200 0.41 13.08 12.97
C LEU A 200 1.30 12.80 11.75
N ILE A 201 1.30 13.68 10.74
CA ILE A 201 2.12 13.52 9.54
C ILE A 201 3.61 13.46 9.92
N GLN A 202 4.08 14.33 10.82
CA GLN A 202 5.48 14.33 11.27
C GLN A 202 5.87 13.03 11.99
N VAL A 203 4.98 12.47 12.82
CA VAL A 203 5.20 11.19 13.48
C VAL A 203 5.24 10.05 12.47
N LEU A 204 4.32 10.02 11.51
CA LEU A 204 4.31 9.00 10.44
C LEU A 204 5.57 9.06 9.58
N MET A 205 6.01 10.27 9.21
CA MET A 205 7.27 10.44 8.47
C MET A 205 8.47 9.95 9.29
N SER A 206 8.53 10.29 10.57
CA SER A 206 9.59 9.84 11.47
C SER A 206 9.62 8.31 11.56
N ALA A 207 8.45 7.67 11.68
CA ALA A 207 8.34 6.22 11.71
C ALA A 207 8.77 5.57 10.39
N LEU A 208 8.33 6.10 9.24
CA LEU A 208 8.67 5.58 7.91
C LEU A 208 10.16 5.74 7.55
N LEU A 209 10.84 6.76 8.11
CA LEU A 209 12.26 7.04 7.90
C LEU A 209 13.16 6.44 8.99
N SER A 210 12.58 5.89 10.06
CA SER A 210 13.34 5.26 11.13
C SER A 210 14.14 4.06 10.64
N SER A 211 15.30 3.84 11.26
CA SER A 211 16.07 2.62 10.99
C SER A 211 15.32 1.43 11.57
N TRP A 212 15.08 0.41 10.75
CA TRP A 212 14.50 -0.85 11.19
C TRP A 212 15.52 -1.70 12.00
N ASP A 213 16.83 -1.40 11.88
CA ASP A 213 17.90 -2.19 12.50
C ASP A 213 18.97 -1.32 13.23
N CYS A 214 19.50 -1.85 14.34
CA CYS A 214 20.69 -1.39 15.07
C CYS A 214 21.83 -2.42 14.85
N PRO A 215 23.12 -2.06 15.01
CA PRO A 215 24.21 -2.43 14.11
C PRO A 215 24.50 -3.93 14.09
N ARG A 216 24.27 -4.58 12.95
CA ARG A 216 24.99 -5.79 12.59
C ARG A 216 25.72 -5.54 11.29
N THR A 217 27.04 -5.53 11.39
CA THR A 217 28.01 -5.51 10.32
C THR A 217 27.69 -6.59 9.29
N VAL A 218 27.08 -6.18 8.19
CA VAL A 218 27.11 -6.90 6.92
C VAL A 218 27.43 -5.85 5.85
N GLU A 219 28.39 -6.18 5.00
CA GLU A 219 29.00 -5.30 4.01
C GLU A 219 27.98 -4.53 3.17
N PRO A 220 28.30 -3.27 2.78
CA PRO A 220 27.41 -2.44 1.99
C PRO A 220 27.35 -2.99 0.56
N ARG A 221 26.36 -3.82 0.25
CA ARG A 221 25.92 -3.96 -1.14
C ARG A 221 25.41 -2.60 -1.58
N LYS A 222 26.02 -2.04 -2.63
CA LYS A 222 25.55 -0.82 -3.28
C LYS A 222 24.13 -1.10 -3.78
N THR A 223 23.11 -0.60 -3.09
CA THR A 223 21.78 -0.51 -3.69
C THR A 223 21.95 0.42 -4.88
N HIS A 224 21.83 -0.13 -6.09
CA HIS A 224 21.85 0.66 -7.31
C HIS A 224 20.79 1.75 -7.15
N LEU A 225 21.24 3.01 -7.31
CA LEU A 225 20.35 4.15 -7.42
C LEU A 225 19.33 3.85 -8.54
N PRO A 226 18.08 4.34 -8.46
CA PRO A 226 17.15 4.18 -9.56
C PRO A 226 17.78 4.75 -10.85
N GLU A 227 17.99 3.91 -11.86
CA GLU A 227 18.48 4.34 -13.19
C GLU A 227 17.37 5.06 -13.99
N GLY A 228 16.54 5.87 -13.32
CA GLY A 228 15.34 6.48 -13.90
C GLY A 228 14.94 7.78 -13.21
N ARG A 229 13.93 8.44 -13.76
CA ARG A 229 13.37 9.67 -13.17
C ARG A 229 12.85 9.40 -11.75
N VAL A 230 13.18 10.31 -10.84
CA VAL A 230 12.80 10.24 -9.40
C VAL A 230 11.50 11.03 -9.11
N THR A 231 10.95 11.68 -10.13
CA THR A 231 9.74 12.51 -10.06
C THR A 231 8.69 12.04 -11.06
N CYS A 232 7.44 12.15 -10.65
CA CYS A 232 6.27 11.83 -11.48
C CYS A 232 5.69 13.12 -12.05
N GLU A 233 5.45 13.19 -13.37
CA GLU A 233 4.89 14.38 -14.02
C GLU A 233 3.44 14.69 -13.58
N ALA A 234 2.71 13.69 -13.06
CA ALA A 234 1.38 13.89 -12.50
C ALA A 234 1.39 14.37 -11.03
N SER A 235 2.56 14.44 -10.38
CA SER A 235 2.66 15.03 -9.03
C SER A 235 2.71 16.56 -9.12
N ILE A 236 2.00 17.22 -8.22
CA ILE A 236 1.89 18.69 -8.14
C ILE A 236 3.26 19.36 -7.93
N LEU A 237 4.23 18.67 -7.31
CA LEU A 237 5.55 19.23 -6.98
C LEU A 237 6.60 19.13 -8.10
N HIS A 238 6.19 18.96 -9.36
CA HIS A 238 7.12 18.82 -10.48
C HIS A 238 8.04 20.05 -10.71
N ARG A 239 7.67 21.26 -10.25
CA ARG A 239 8.35 22.51 -10.70
C ARG A 239 9.08 23.37 -9.66
N ASP A 240 8.67 23.48 -8.40
CA ASP A 240 9.01 24.71 -7.65
C ASP A 240 9.95 24.59 -6.43
N LEU A 241 10.43 23.40 -6.04
CA LEU A 241 11.22 23.25 -4.79
C LEU A 241 12.49 22.38 -4.89
N LEU A 242 13.07 22.21 -6.09
CA LEU A 242 14.35 21.51 -6.29
C LEU A 242 15.57 22.31 -5.79
N TRP A 243 15.49 22.89 -4.58
CA TRP A 243 16.69 23.40 -3.92
C TRP A 243 17.53 22.21 -3.46
N ASN A 244 18.65 22.01 -4.15
CA ASN A 244 19.83 21.20 -3.82
C ASN A 244 19.74 20.33 -2.55
N GLY A 245 19.42 19.06 -2.78
CA GLY A 245 19.70 17.98 -1.84
C GLY A 245 19.49 16.65 -2.55
N ASN A 246 20.53 15.80 -2.59
CA ASN A 246 20.36 14.38 -2.90
C ASN A 246 19.59 13.74 -1.74
N HIS A 247 18.27 13.92 -1.75
CA HIS A 247 17.38 13.26 -0.81
C HIS A 247 17.18 11.82 -1.29
N CYS A 248 17.69 10.88 -0.51
CA CYS A 248 17.47 9.46 -0.70
C CYS A 248 16.82 8.90 0.57
N LEU A 249 16.06 7.81 0.41
CA LEU A 249 15.58 7.06 1.57
C LEU A 249 16.77 6.52 2.37
N PRO A 250 16.74 6.58 3.72
CA PRO A 250 17.69 5.84 4.55
C PRO A 250 17.65 4.35 4.20
N LYS A 251 18.80 3.73 3.97
CA LYS A 251 18.89 2.34 3.45
C LYS A 251 18.14 1.32 4.32
N ASP A 252 18.12 1.56 5.62
CA ASP A 252 17.58 0.62 6.61
C ASP A 252 16.12 0.92 6.98
N CYS A 253 15.49 1.94 6.35
CA CYS A 253 14.09 2.23 6.61
C CYS A 253 13.16 1.26 5.86
N VAL A 254 11.92 1.13 6.36
CA VAL A 254 10.90 0.24 5.78
C VAL A 254 10.65 0.54 4.29
N LEU A 255 10.62 1.82 3.93
CA LEU A 255 10.35 2.24 2.56
C LEU A 255 11.48 1.84 1.61
N ALA A 256 12.74 1.92 2.04
CA ALA A 256 13.89 1.51 1.22
C ALA A 256 13.88 -0.01 0.98
N LYS A 257 13.58 -0.81 2.01
CA LYS A 257 13.47 -2.27 1.89
C LYS A 257 12.33 -2.70 0.96
N ILE A 258 11.15 -2.06 1.10
CA ILE A 258 10.00 -2.29 0.21
C ILE A 258 10.37 -1.89 -1.22
N LEU A 259 10.93 -0.70 -1.43
CA LEU A 259 11.31 -0.21 -2.75
C LEU A 259 12.31 -1.14 -3.43
N GLY A 260 13.34 -1.60 -2.70
CA GLY A 260 14.31 -2.58 -3.21
C GLY A 260 13.63 -3.88 -3.68
N THR A 261 12.63 -4.34 -2.93
CA THR A 261 11.85 -5.54 -3.31
C THR A 261 10.96 -5.26 -4.54
N GLN A 262 10.35 -4.09 -4.62
CA GLN A 262 9.53 -3.68 -5.78
C GLN A 262 10.35 -3.60 -7.07
N MET A 263 11.63 -3.22 -6.98
CA MET A 263 12.55 -3.07 -8.11
C MET A 263 13.02 -4.39 -8.73
N HIS A 264 12.66 -5.55 -8.15
CA HIS A 264 12.80 -6.84 -8.84
C HIS A 264 11.95 -6.92 -10.13
N ASP A 265 10.92 -6.08 -10.27
CA ASP A 265 10.27 -5.83 -11.56
C ASP A 265 11.11 -4.86 -12.41
N ASN A 266 12.23 -5.35 -12.91
CA ASN A 266 13.19 -4.56 -13.68
C ASN A 266 12.94 -4.58 -15.20
N LEU A 267 12.04 -5.44 -15.68
CA LEU A 267 11.70 -5.56 -17.11
C LEU A 267 10.41 -4.83 -17.49
N ASP A 268 9.59 -4.45 -16.50
CA ASP A 268 8.17 -4.11 -16.66
C ASP A 268 7.36 -5.31 -17.19
N ILE A 269 6.03 -5.29 -17.01
CA ILE A 269 5.15 -6.35 -17.51
C ILE A 269 5.27 -6.55 -19.03
N GLU A 270 5.59 -5.49 -19.79
CA GLU A 270 5.84 -5.58 -21.23
C GLU A 270 7.07 -6.44 -21.55
N GLY A 271 8.17 -6.28 -20.81
CA GLY A 271 9.37 -7.09 -20.96
C GLY A 271 9.26 -8.49 -20.36
N LEU A 272 8.39 -8.67 -19.35
CA LEU A 272 8.13 -9.98 -18.75
C LEU A 272 7.27 -10.89 -19.63
N ASN A 273 6.28 -10.34 -20.34
CA ASN A 273 5.30 -11.12 -21.11
C ASN A 273 5.93 -12.16 -22.06
N PRO A 274 7.01 -11.86 -22.82
CA PRO A 274 7.69 -12.86 -23.64
C PRO A 274 8.30 -14.02 -22.81
N LEU A 275 8.87 -13.72 -21.64
CA LEU A 275 9.42 -14.73 -20.74
C LEU A 275 8.32 -15.59 -20.12
N PHE A 276 7.21 -14.98 -19.71
CA PHE A 276 6.04 -15.70 -19.23
C PHE A 276 5.53 -16.69 -20.28
N ARG A 277 5.42 -16.28 -21.56
CA ARG A 277 5.03 -17.18 -22.66
C ARG A 277 6.03 -18.32 -22.88
N ARG A 278 7.33 -18.08 -22.70
CA ARG A 278 8.35 -19.13 -22.76
C ARG A 278 8.11 -20.18 -21.67
N VAL A 279 7.79 -19.74 -20.45
CA VAL A 279 7.44 -20.65 -19.35
C VAL A 279 6.16 -21.42 -19.66
N GLU A 280 5.11 -20.76 -20.12
CA GLU A 280 3.84 -21.41 -20.50
C GLU A 280 4.04 -22.49 -21.57
N GLN A 281 4.78 -22.18 -22.63
CA GLN A 281 5.07 -23.14 -23.69
C GLN A 281 5.80 -24.36 -23.14
N HIS A 282 6.81 -24.14 -22.30
CA HIS A 282 7.57 -25.21 -21.68
C HIS A 282 6.71 -26.08 -20.75
N LEU A 283 5.81 -25.48 -19.96
CA LEU A 283 4.87 -26.22 -19.11
C LEU A 283 3.83 -27.01 -19.92
N GLN A 284 3.44 -26.53 -21.11
CA GLN A 284 2.59 -27.30 -22.03
C GLN A 284 3.31 -28.53 -22.57
N ASP A 285 4.58 -28.39 -22.92
CA ASP A 285 5.41 -29.49 -23.43
C ASP A 285 5.81 -30.47 -22.31
N PHE A 286 5.98 -29.98 -21.08
CA PHE A 286 6.43 -30.74 -19.90
C PHE A 286 5.54 -30.51 -18.65
N PRO A 287 4.27 -30.96 -18.65
CA PRO A 287 3.29 -30.61 -17.61
C PRO A 287 3.56 -31.19 -16.21
N LYS A 288 4.51 -32.12 -16.08
CA LYS A 288 4.87 -32.75 -14.79
C LYS A 288 6.16 -32.18 -14.18
N GLU A 289 6.70 -31.09 -14.73
CA GLU A 289 7.97 -30.54 -14.26
C GLU A 289 7.83 -29.76 -12.95
N SER A 290 8.03 -30.46 -11.83
CA SER A 290 8.03 -29.85 -10.50
C SER A 290 9.29 -29.07 -10.15
N ARG A 291 10.38 -29.22 -10.92
CA ARG A 291 11.70 -28.60 -10.65
C ARG A 291 11.68 -27.07 -10.71
N LEU A 292 10.77 -26.50 -11.51
CA LEU A 292 10.65 -25.06 -11.68
C LEU A 292 10.08 -24.36 -10.44
N GLN A 293 9.44 -25.11 -9.52
CA GLN A 293 8.84 -24.60 -8.28
C GLN A 293 7.95 -23.38 -8.53
N ILE A 294 7.07 -23.44 -9.55
CA ILE A 294 6.23 -22.30 -9.92
C ILE A 294 5.35 -21.90 -8.73
N ASP A 295 4.61 -22.83 -8.12
CA ASP A 295 3.75 -22.52 -6.97
C ASP A 295 4.29 -23.05 -5.63
N GLY A 296 5.62 -23.09 -5.54
CA GLY A 296 6.34 -23.49 -4.33
C GLY A 296 6.86 -24.94 -4.36
N PRO A 297 7.37 -25.43 -3.21
CA PRO A 297 7.46 -24.74 -1.93
C PRO A 297 8.36 -23.49 -1.98
N TYR A 298 8.00 -22.46 -1.19
CA TYR A 298 8.77 -21.20 -1.09
C TYR A 298 9.87 -21.33 -0.03
N ASP A 299 10.87 -22.16 -0.31
CA ASP A 299 12.00 -22.48 0.57
C ASP A 299 13.25 -21.64 0.26
N GLU A 300 14.40 -21.99 0.85
CA GLU A 300 15.68 -21.31 0.61
C GLU A 300 16.12 -21.39 -0.85
N SER A 301 15.79 -22.47 -1.58
CA SER A 301 16.12 -22.61 -3.00
C SER A 301 15.30 -21.65 -3.86
N PHE A 302 14.02 -21.48 -3.56
CA PHE A 302 13.20 -20.44 -4.19
C PHE A 302 13.80 -19.04 -3.97
N LEU A 303 14.22 -18.73 -2.74
CA LEU A 303 14.83 -17.43 -2.44
C LEU A 303 16.14 -17.23 -3.20
N GLU A 304 16.98 -18.26 -3.31
CA GLU A 304 18.22 -18.24 -4.08
C GLU A 304 17.95 -17.94 -5.57
N LYS A 305 16.93 -18.58 -6.17
CA LYS A 305 16.51 -18.31 -7.57
C LYS A 305 16.10 -16.85 -7.76
N VAL A 306 15.37 -16.26 -6.81
CA VAL A 306 14.97 -14.85 -6.86
C VAL A 306 16.17 -13.91 -6.73
N GLN A 307 17.13 -14.23 -5.86
CA GLN A 307 18.29 -13.38 -5.59
C GLN A 307 19.39 -13.47 -6.67
N ASN A 308 19.63 -14.66 -7.22
CA ASN A 308 20.74 -14.94 -8.12
C ASN A 308 20.32 -15.03 -9.60
N CYS A 309 19.10 -14.59 -9.95
CA CYS A 309 18.66 -14.53 -11.34
C CYS A 309 19.58 -13.59 -12.16
N PRO A 310 20.11 -14.02 -13.33
CA PRO A 310 20.97 -13.20 -14.17
C PRO A 310 20.32 -11.88 -14.60
N ALA A 311 21.16 -10.90 -14.93
CA ALA A 311 20.70 -9.61 -15.44
C ALA A 311 20.22 -9.69 -16.90
N GLU A 312 20.96 -10.44 -17.73
CA GLU A 312 20.70 -10.59 -19.17
C GLU A 312 20.03 -11.93 -19.49
N ASP A 313 19.17 -11.95 -20.52
CA ASP A 313 18.47 -13.16 -20.98
C ASP A 313 19.45 -14.05 -21.76
N ASP A 314 19.75 -15.22 -21.20
CA ASP A 314 20.59 -16.26 -21.81
C ASP A 314 19.78 -17.24 -22.69
N GLY A 315 18.46 -17.01 -22.82
CA GLY A 315 17.55 -17.87 -23.57
C GLY A 315 17.05 -19.09 -22.79
N SER A 316 17.53 -19.32 -21.56
CA SER A 316 17.16 -20.48 -20.75
C SER A 316 15.72 -20.38 -20.21
N ILE A 317 15.18 -21.53 -19.79
CA ILE A 317 13.92 -21.60 -19.05
C ILE A 317 14.12 -21.13 -17.61
N GLU A 318 15.27 -21.42 -17.02
CA GLU A 318 15.66 -21.01 -15.67
C GLU A 318 15.67 -19.49 -15.52
N TYR A 319 16.21 -18.77 -16.51
CA TYR A 319 16.15 -17.30 -16.55
C TYR A 319 14.71 -16.80 -16.59
N ALA A 320 13.88 -17.35 -17.49
CA ALA A 320 12.49 -16.94 -17.64
C ALA A 320 11.68 -17.17 -16.35
N VAL A 321 11.86 -18.34 -15.70
CA VAL A 321 11.24 -18.67 -14.41
C VAL A 321 11.76 -17.76 -13.30
N GLY A 322 13.07 -17.49 -13.25
CA GLY A 322 13.67 -16.56 -12.29
C GLY A 322 13.05 -15.16 -12.39
N LYS A 323 12.88 -14.65 -13.62
CA LYS A 323 12.22 -13.34 -13.87
C LYS A 323 10.74 -13.32 -13.52
N VAL A 324 10.02 -14.41 -13.78
CA VAL A 324 8.61 -14.57 -13.35
C VAL A 324 8.51 -14.53 -11.83
N HIS A 325 9.38 -15.22 -11.10
CA HIS A 325 9.40 -15.22 -9.64
C HIS A 325 9.76 -13.84 -9.08
N GLN A 326 10.80 -13.19 -9.63
CA GLN A 326 11.15 -11.80 -9.29
C GLN A 326 9.97 -10.84 -9.47
N TYR A 327 9.23 -10.96 -10.58
CA TYR A 327 8.04 -10.15 -10.82
C TYR A 327 6.93 -10.41 -9.80
N ARG A 328 6.64 -11.67 -9.45
CA ARG A 328 5.60 -12.01 -8.45
C ARG A 328 5.94 -11.47 -7.07
N VAL A 329 7.20 -11.57 -6.66
CA VAL A 329 7.70 -10.97 -5.40
C VAL A 329 7.55 -9.45 -5.45
N ALA A 330 7.95 -8.80 -6.55
CA ALA A 330 7.78 -7.37 -6.73
C ALA A 330 6.31 -6.93 -6.70
N MET A 331 5.41 -7.66 -7.35
CA MET A 331 3.97 -7.38 -7.36
C MET A 331 3.34 -7.55 -5.97
N THR A 332 3.86 -8.47 -5.15
CA THR A 332 3.47 -8.61 -3.74
C THR A 332 3.87 -7.36 -2.96
N ALA A 333 5.12 -6.91 -3.10
CA ALA A 333 5.61 -5.68 -2.46
C ALA A 333 4.95 -4.38 -2.98
N LYS A 334 4.40 -4.37 -4.20
CA LYS A 334 3.63 -3.23 -4.73
C LYS A 334 2.21 -3.15 -4.15
N ASP A 335 1.69 -4.25 -3.62
CA ASP A 335 0.33 -4.35 -3.06
C ASP A 335 0.29 -4.55 -1.54
N CYS A 336 1.45 -4.67 -0.88
CA CYS A 336 1.54 -4.79 0.58
C CYS A 336 1.01 -3.56 1.30
N SER A 337 0.77 -3.71 2.60
CA SER A 337 0.39 -2.61 3.49
C SER A 337 1.44 -2.41 4.58
N ILE A 338 1.66 -1.17 5.01
CA ILE A 338 2.52 -0.83 6.13
C ILE A 338 1.60 -0.46 7.29
N MET A 339 1.72 -1.17 8.42
CA MET A 339 1.05 -0.85 9.67
C MET A 339 2.03 -0.11 10.57
N ILE A 340 1.68 1.11 10.98
CA ILE A 340 2.43 1.92 11.95
C ILE A 340 1.58 2.05 13.19
N ALA A 341 2.03 1.51 14.31
CA ALA A 341 1.33 1.64 15.56
C ALA A 341 2.09 2.59 16.48
N ILE A 342 1.41 3.62 16.99
CA ILE A 342 1.98 4.70 17.78
C ILE A 342 1.34 4.74 19.17
N ALA A 343 2.17 4.99 20.18
CA ALA A 343 1.74 5.19 21.55
C ALA A 343 2.51 6.37 22.18
N PRO A 344 1.82 7.27 22.91
CA PRO A 344 2.49 8.35 23.63
C PRO A 344 3.36 7.77 24.76
N CYS A 345 4.59 8.25 24.88
CA CYS A 345 5.43 7.98 26.03
C CYS A 345 5.01 8.88 27.19
N GLY A 346 4.88 8.31 28.39
CA GLY A 346 4.61 9.06 29.61
C GLY A 346 5.66 10.14 29.85
N GLU A 347 5.24 11.21 30.51
CA GLU A 347 6.17 12.16 31.12
C GLU A 347 7.03 11.38 32.12
N ASP A 348 8.34 11.58 32.06
CA ASP A 348 9.23 11.09 33.11
C ASP A 348 8.79 11.84 34.38
N ASP A 349 8.27 11.14 35.40
CA ASP A 349 8.00 11.70 36.74
C ASP A 349 9.33 12.03 37.47
N GLY A 350 10.31 12.56 36.74
CA GLY A 350 11.58 13.06 37.21
C GLY A 350 11.42 14.51 37.62
N LEU A 351 11.32 14.71 38.93
CA LEU A 351 11.47 16.00 39.61
C LEU A 351 12.70 16.76 39.08
N ASP A 352 12.48 17.75 38.24
CA ASP A 352 13.35 18.93 38.17
C ASP A 352 12.49 20.17 37.92
N GLN A 353 12.02 20.74 39.04
CA GLN A 353 11.67 22.15 39.08
C GLN A 353 12.95 22.93 38.79
N ASN A 354 13.11 23.39 37.55
CA ASN A 354 13.78 24.62 37.12
C ASN A 354 14.39 24.41 35.73
N LEU A 355 13.64 24.70 34.67
CA LEU A 355 14.10 25.47 33.50
C LEU A 355 12.88 25.80 32.61
N GLU A 356 12.96 26.91 31.90
CA GLU A 356 11.89 27.62 31.18
C GLU A 356 10.87 26.76 30.41
N ILE A 357 9.59 27.10 30.60
CA ILE A 357 8.40 26.42 30.09
C ILE A 357 8.26 26.69 28.57
N GLN A 358 8.85 25.84 27.74
CA GLN A 358 8.22 25.47 26.47
C GLN A 358 7.52 24.12 26.69
N PRO A 359 6.24 23.95 26.31
CA PRO A 359 5.59 22.65 26.44
C PRO A 359 6.38 21.62 25.65
N ALA A 360 6.90 20.60 26.33
CA ALA A 360 7.65 19.52 25.70
C ALA A 360 6.74 18.83 24.67
N LYS A 361 7.21 18.72 23.42
CA LYS A 361 6.47 17.98 22.39
C LYS A 361 6.23 16.53 22.87
N PRO A 362 5.02 15.98 22.69
CA PRO A 362 4.75 14.61 23.10
C PRO A 362 5.70 13.65 22.37
N ARG A 363 6.42 12.84 23.15
CA ARG A 363 7.31 11.81 22.61
C ARG A 363 6.46 10.59 22.27
N PHE A 364 6.57 10.10 21.04
CA PHE A 364 5.88 8.89 20.61
C PHE A 364 6.88 7.74 20.50
N SER A 365 6.45 6.56 20.97
CA SER A 365 7.02 5.30 20.52
C SER A 365 6.21 4.81 19.32
N TYR A 366 6.86 4.09 18.41
CA TYR A 366 6.18 3.46 17.30
C TYR A 366 6.76 2.08 16.99
N SER A 367 5.90 1.22 16.45
CA SER A 367 6.26 -0.05 15.83
C SER A 367 5.79 -0.03 14.38
N VAL A 368 6.60 -0.56 13.48
CA VAL A 368 6.27 -0.64 12.05
C VAL A 368 6.22 -2.12 11.66
N SER A 369 5.24 -2.50 10.86
CA SER A 369 5.03 -3.87 10.38
C SER A 369 4.54 -3.86 8.94
N ILE A 370 4.79 -4.95 8.21
CA ILE A 370 4.33 -5.11 6.82
C ILE A 370 3.27 -6.22 6.79
N LEU A 371 2.18 -5.96 6.09
CA LEU A 371 1.01 -6.82 5.92
C LEU A 371 0.77 -7.12 4.45
N ASP A 372 -0.11 -8.08 4.17
CA ASP A 372 -0.53 -8.49 2.81
C ASP A 372 0.65 -8.99 1.95
N LEU A 373 1.42 -9.94 2.49
CA LEU A 373 2.64 -10.49 1.87
C LEU A 373 2.43 -11.85 1.18
N ASP A 374 1.19 -12.23 0.89
CA ASP A 374 0.89 -13.45 0.15
C ASP A 374 1.44 -13.34 -1.29
N PRO A 375 2.26 -14.30 -1.75
CA PRO A 375 2.79 -14.27 -3.11
C PRO A 375 1.68 -14.18 -4.16
N LYS A 376 1.82 -13.25 -5.10
CA LYS A 376 0.85 -13.15 -6.21
C LYS A 376 0.83 -14.47 -7.01
N PRO A 377 -0.35 -15.00 -7.37
CA PRO A 377 -0.45 -16.25 -8.10
C PRO A 377 0.10 -16.10 -9.52
N TYR A 378 0.70 -17.16 -10.05
CA TYR A 378 1.26 -17.20 -11.41
C TYR A 378 0.22 -16.84 -12.48
N ASP A 379 -0.99 -17.40 -12.36
CA ASP A 379 -2.11 -17.19 -13.28
C ASP A 379 -2.63 -15.75 -13.34
N SER A 380 -2.22 -14.88 -12.42
CA SER A 380 -2.61 -13.46 -12.46
C SER A 380 -1.82 -12.64 -13.47
N ILE A 381 -0.67 -13.13 -13.97
CA ILE A 381 0.23 -12.38 -14.86
C ILE A 381 -0.49 -11.93 -16.16
N PRO A 382 -1.25 -12.80 -16.88
CA PRO A 382 -2.04 -12.37 -18.04
C PRO A 382 -3.09 -11.32 -17.73
N HIS A 383 -3.67 -11.34 -16.52
CA HIS A 383 -4.60 -10.30 -16.09
C HIS A 383 -3.88 -8.97 -15.86
N GLN A 384 -2.71 -8.98 -15.21
CA GLN A 384 -1.92 -7.76 -14.98
C GLN A 384 -1.49 -7.09 -16.28
N SER A 385 -1.05 -7.87 -17.28
CA SER A 385 -0.71 -7.38 -18.61
C SER A 385 -1.89 -6.66 -19.29
N ARG A 386 -3.08 -7.28 -19.29
CA ARG A 386 -4.31 -6.67 -19.83
C ARG A 386 -4.72 -5.41 -19.07
N LEU A 387 -4.63 -5.43 -17.75
CA LEU A 387 -4.97 -4.30 -16.91
C LEU A 387 -4.03 -3.11 -17.14
N ASP A 388 -2.73 -3.36 -17.28
CA ASP A 388 -1.72 -2.34 -17.59
C ASP A 388 -2.03 -1.63 -18.92
N ALA A 389 -2.26 -2.41 -19.98
CA ALA A 389 -2.64 -1.88 -21.29
C ALA A 389 -3.92 -1.04 -21.24
N LYS A 390 -4.95 -1.49 -20.49
CA LYS A 390 -6.19 -0.73 -20.30
C LYS A 390 -5.93 0.62 -19.64
N ILE A 391 -5.13 0.65 -18.59
CA ILE A 391 -4.86 1.88 -17.84
C ILE A 391 -4.03 2.86 -18.66
N LEU A 392 -3.05 2.38 -19.43
CA LEU A 392 -2.26 3.22 -20.33
C LEU A 392 -3.12 3.84 -21.42
N ASN A 393 -3.90 3.01 -22.13
CA ASN A 393 -4.76 3.49 -23.21
C ASN A 393 -5.78 4.50 -22.69
N TYR A 394 -6.34 4.25 -21.50
CA TYR A 394 -7.28 5.16 -20.89
C TYR A 394 -6.64 6.49 -20.50
N TYR A 395 -5.49 6.44 -19.82
CA TYR A 395 -4.76 7.63 -19.41
C TYR A 395 -4.40 8.51 -20.62
N LEU A 396 -3.84 7.91 -21.67
CA LEU A 396 -3.49 8.62 -22.90
C LEU A 396 -4.70 9.30 -23.56
N ARG A 397 -5.87 8.65 -23.59
CA ARG A 397 -7.10 9.27 -24.11
C ARG A 397 -7.57 10.43 -23.23
N SER A 398 -7.47 10.29 -21.92
CA SER A 398 -7.94 11.31 -20.96
C SER A 398 -7.03 12.53 -20.86
N THR A 399 -5.75 12.42 -21.26
CA THR A 399 -4.76 13.51 -21.16
C THR A 399 -4.31 14.06 -22.50
N GLN A 400 -4.80 13.52 -23.63
CA GLN A 400 -4.58 14.14 -24.93
C GLN A 400 -5.43 15.41 -25.02
N PRO A 401 -4.85 16.57 -25.38
CA PRO A 401 -5.63 17.75 -25.68
C PRO A 401 -6.50 17.43 -26.91
N ASN A 402 -7.82 17.50 -26.75
CA ASN A 402 -8.75 17.44 -27.87
C ASN A 402 -8.37 18.56 -28.86
N HIS A 403 -7.90 18.23 -30.05
CA HIS A 403 -7.90 19.13 -31.21
C HIS A 403 -9.34 19.34 -31.75
N GLN A 404 -10.34 19.38 -30.87
CA GLN A 404 -11.76 19.57 -31.21
C GLN A 404 -12.49 20.56 -30.29
N GLU A 405 -11.79 21.28 -29.40
CA GLU A 405 -12.38 22.36 -28.58
C GLU A 405 -11.60 23.68 -28.73
N VAL A 406 -11.25 24.03 -29.97
CA VAL A 406 -10.84 25.40 -30.32
C VAL A 406 -11.74 25.86 -31.46
N ASP A 407 -13.02 26.04 -31.14
CA ASP A 407 -14.01 26.89 -31.82
C ASP A 407 -15.37 26.52 -31.24
N ASN A 408 -15.69 27.09 -30.08
CA ASN A 408 -17.05 27.40 -29.59
C ASN A 408 -16.94 27.77 -28.10
N LEU A 409 -16.21 28.85 -27.83
CA LEU A 409 -16.26 29.52 -26.54
C LEU A 409 -16.98 30.85 -26.70
N GLU A 410 -18.29 30.82 -26.94
CA GLU A 410 -19.15 31.96 -26.65
C GLU A 410 -20.49 31.48 -26.06
N LEU A 411 -20.75 31.96 -24.83
CA LEU A 411 -22.05 32.14 -24.19
C LEU A 411 -22.86 30.89 -23.76
N THR A 412 -22.75 30.48 -22.49
CA THR A 412 -23.79 30.61 -21.42
C THR A 412 -23.67 29.58 -20.27
N ASN A 413 -24.28 29.96 -19.14
CA ASN A 413 -24.25 29.50 -17.75
C ASN A 413 -24.57 28.01 -17.43
N PRO A 414 -24.35 27.57 -16.17
CA PRO A 414 -24.46 26.18 -15.72
C PRO A 414 -25.91 25.78 -15.38
N GLY A 415 -26.39 24.70 -16.00
CA GLY A 415 -27.67 24.09 -15.65
C GLY A 415 -28.14 23.07 -16.69
N LEU A 416 -28.42 21.85 -16.23
CA LEU A 416 -29.14 20.76 -16.91
C LEU A 416 -28.54 20.22 -18.23
N PHE A 417 -28.01 18.99 -18.16
CA PHE A 417 -28.34 17.96 -19.16
C PHE A 417 -28.61 16.62 -18.45
N LEU A 418 -29.89 16.43 -18.14
CA LEU A 418 -30.55 15.14 -18.04
C LEU A 418 -30.80 14.62 -19.46
N GLY A 419 -30.39 13.38 -19.76
CA GLY A 419 -31.03 12.59 -20.81
C GLY A 419 -30.10 11.89 -21.81
N ARG A 420 -30.10 10.55 -21.71
CA ARG A 420 -29.76 9.52 -22.73
C ARG A 420 -28.29 9.43 -23.17
N ASP A 421 -27.64 8.27 -23.22
CA ASP A 421 -28.15 6.92 -23.53
C ASP A 421 -27.83 5.86 -22.46
N ARG A 422 -28.88 5.15 -22.02
CA ARG A 422 -28.77 3.84 -21.37
C ARG A 422 -28.86 2.80 -22.49
N GLU A 423 -27.78 2.08 -22.74
CA GLU A 423 -27.88 0.77 -23.38
C GLU A 423 -28.10 -0.28 -22.28
N ASP A 424 -29.31 -0.83 -22.27
CA ASP A 424 -29.78 -1.87 -21.36
C ASP A 424 -29.04 -3.19 -21.61
N CYS A 425 -28.04 -3.51 -20.78
CA CYS A 425 -27.55 -4.88 -20.64
C CYS A 425 -28.53 -5.69 -19.79
N THR A 426 -29.57 -6.22 -20.45
CA THR A 426 -30.50 -7.17 -19.82
C THR A 426 -29.76 -8.49 -19.54
N LEU A 427 -29.48 -8.77 -18.27
CA LEU A 427 -28.98 -10.07 -17.81
C LEU A 427 -30.14 -11.07 -17.83
N VAL A 428 -30.12 -11.98 -18.80
CA VAL A 428 -31.04 -13.13 -18.86
C VAL A 428 -30.47 -14.22 -17.97
N PHE A 429 -31.12 -14.47 -16.82
CA PHE A 429 -30.85 -15.66 -16.01
C PHE A 429 -31.55 -16.86 -16.64
N HIS A 430 -30.78 -17.86 -17.08
CA HIS A 430 -31.30 -19.20 -17.33
C HIS A 430 -31.34 -19.98 -16.02
N PRO A 431 -32.49 -20.54 -15.62
CA PRO A 431 -32.57 -21.41 -14.44
C PRO A 431 -31.91 -22.77 -14.76
N VAL A 432 -31.11 -23.27 -13.82
CA VAL A 432 -30.77 -24.70 -13.69
C VAL A 432 -31.35 -25.19 -12.39
#